data_AF-A0A3D3W7J1-F1
#
_entry.id   AF-A0A3D3W7J1-F1
#
_cell.length_a   1.000
_cell.length_b   1.000
_cell.length_c   1.000
_cell.angle_alpha   90.00
_cell.angle_beta   90.00
_cell.angle_gamma   90.00
#
_symmetry.space_group_name_H-M   'P 1'
#
loop_
_entity.id
_entity.type
_entity.pdbx_description
1 polymer ?
#
loop_
_entity_poly.entity_id
_entity_poly.type
_entity_poly.pdbx_seq_one_letter_code
_entity_poly.pdbx_strand_id
1 'polypeptide(L)'
;MADFGLAVRIREDGGGATTHPTGGSLPWLAPEIVELSRLTRSERQERSRDVLTTAVDVWSLGVILYELLTGERPFKGATAEELANEILAARPRSLREIRPEIPRELELICLRCLRRPLSGRYESAAALALDLQRWQADRPSSVGPRRLHEWLLQLARRNPVYAGVSVAFMALLLVLVLGVPVLAREFQSNLLSAMVRDCEWAADHVAENVYGRFELMEGRVQDSADRIAAVLRADSLAVAGTDGLSVSARRASEIQRLLDELAGAEVLDSQCFQNAFVLDAAGRIVWASAGFQPPEDGRYQERDYFQHAVSDEVYISRAYQSTVDGLDKIAFSIRLPAVDSLEQAESYVLAANMLTDARLDLIAGELGDAEHVVCLVAATDPSSRASSGRQSSDGSVAAGSAAEHVIFVHPRLQAGEAAVPLSLAVSAAGRRPFASATDYRDPLQAGHWGVASARIRETEISVLVQRSYDLAVEPYRRLVSGILWSMLLIAITGLACWRGLQWLGHREFQRRFVDLPLRD
;
A
#
# COMPACT_ATOMS: atom_id res chain seq x y z
N MET A 1 59.36 42.11 26.25
CA MET A 1 59.55 41.28 27.46
C MET A 1 60.83 41.72 28.12
N ALA A 2 60.86 41.82 29.45
CA ALA A 2 62.02 42.22 30.23
C ALA A 2 62.19 41.25 31.41
N ASP A 3 63.35 41.29 32.06
CA ASP A 3 63.69 40.49 33.25
C ASP A 3 63.80 38.96 33.00
N PHE A 4 64.80 38.57 32.21
CA PHE A 4 65.17 37.17 31.98
C PHE A 4 66.11 36.60 33.07
N GLY A 5 66.18 37.23 34.26
CA GLY A 5 67.09 36.82 35.34
C GLY A 5 66.85 35.41 35.89
N LEU A 6 65.70 34.81 35.54
CA LEU A 6 65.26 33.47 35.94
C LEU A 6 65.09 32.52 34.74
N ALA A 7 65.51 32.93 33.55
CA ALA A 7 65.37 32.13 32.34
C ALA A 7 66.27 30.89 32.38
N VAL A 8 65.73 29.75 31.97
CA VAL A 8 66.45 28.47 31.89
C VAL A 8 66.70 28.12 30.42
N ARG A 9 67.94 27.77 30.07
CA ARG A 9 68.27 27.26 28.75
C ARG A 9 67.92 25.77 28.68
N ILE A 10 66.91 25.44 27.90
CA ILE A 10 66.51 24.06 27.58
C ILE A 10 67.48 23.55 26.48
N ARG A 11 68.24 22.48 26.74
CA ARG A 11 69.02 21.77 25.70
C ARG A 11 68.13 20.78 24.96
N GLU A 12 68.47 20.46 23.71
CA GLU A 12 67.76 19.47 22.87
C GLU A 12 67.69 18.07 23.53
N ASP A 13 68.58 17.78 24.48
CA ASP A 13 68.65 16.52 25.25
C ASP A 13 67.78 16.52 26.54
N GLY A 14 66.94 17.54 26.77
CA GLY A 14 66.08 17.66 27.97
C GLY A 14 66.80 18.00 29.28
N GLY A 15 68.11 18.26 29.25
CA GLY A 15 68.90 18.64 30.43
C GLY A 15 69.05 20.16 30.59
N GLY A 16 68.40 20.76 31.59
CA GLY A 16 68.60 22.16 31.97
C GLY A 16 69.91 22.37 32.75
N ALA A 17 70.72 23.37 32.37
CA ALA A 17 71.85 23.83 33.18
C ALA A 17 71.37 24.75 34.33
N THR A 18 71.91 24.50 35.53
CA THR A 18 71.63 25.06 36.89
C THR A 18 71.40 26.59 36.96
N THR A 19 70.71 27.22 37.94
CA THR A 19 70.97 27.17 39.41
C THR A 19 69.76 27.37 40.37
N HIS A 20 68.60 27.91 40.00
CA HIS A 20 67.45 28.02 40.94
C HIS A 20 66.09 28.07 40.20
N PRO A 21 65.38 26.95 40.00
CA PRO A 21 64.12 26.91 39.23
C PRO A 21 62.89 27.46 39.98
N THR A 22 63.07 28.02 41.19
CA THR A 22 61.96 28.39 42.10
C THR A 22 61.90 29.88 42.42
N GLY A 23 62.74 30.71 41.81
CA GLY A 23 62.55 32.16 41.84
C GLY A 23 61.49 32.51 40.79
N GLY A 24 60.32 32.97 41.20
CA GLY A 24 59.24 33.33 40.30
C GLY A 24 58.07 33.92 41.04
N SER A 25 57.24 34.68 40.34
CA SER A 25 56.07 35.30 40.94
C SER A 25 54.95 34.27 41.09
N LEU A 26 54.77 33.76 42.31
CA LEU A 26 53.83 32.69 42.67
C LEU A 26 52.44 32.75 42.00
N PRO A 27 51.78 33.93 41.86
CA PRO A 27 50.47 33.99 41.22
C PRO A 27 50.40 33.55 39.76
N TRP A 28 51.52 33.54 39.04
CA TRP A 28 51.58 33.17 37.63
C TRP A 28 52.25 31.80 37.40
N LEU A 29 52.76 31.16 38.47
CA LEU A 29 53.44 29.87 38.34
C LEU A 29 52.47 28.77 37.90
N ALA A 30 52.93 27.93 36.98
CA ALA A 30 52.20 26.73 36.57
C ALA A 30 52.19 25.67 37.68
N PRO A 31 51.16 24.82 37.78
CA PRO A 31 51.01 23.82 38.83
C PRO A 31 52.24 22.93 39.00
N GLU A 32 52.83 22.49 37.89
CA GLU A 32 54.01 21.65 37.87
C GLU A 32 55.28 22.35 38.40
N ILE A 33 55.39 23.68 38.27
CA ILE A 33 56.49 24.46 38.88
C ILE A 33 56.25 24.63 40.38
N VAL A 34 54.99 24.80 40.80
CA VAL A 34 54.62 24.83 42.21
C VAL A 34 54.93 23.48 42.86
N GLU A 35 54.62 22.35 42.20
CA GLU A 35 55.02 21.02 42.68
C GLU A 35 56.54 20.88 42.82
N LEU A 36 57.31 21.31 41.81
CA LEU A 36 58.78 21.31 41.87
C LEU A 36 59.31 22.12 43.05
N SER A 37 58.66 23.23 43.41
CA SER A 37 59.07 24.06 44.54
C SER A 37 58.96 23.35 45.89
N ARG A 38 58.07 22.36 46.02
CA ARG A 38 57.84 21.57 47.24
C ARG A 38 58.77 20.38 47.42
N LEU A 39 59.53 20.00 46.39
CA LEU A 39 60.42 18.82 46.41
C LEU A 39 61.78 19.10 47.05
N THR A 40 62.47 18.04 47.48
CA THR A 40 63.87 18.13 47.90
C THR A 40 64.79 18.48 46.73
N ARG A 41 66.00 18.95 47.02
CA ARG A 41 66.95 19.40 45.98
C ARG A 41 67.31 18.30 44.98
N SER A 42 67.46 17.05 45.43
CA SER A 42 67.78 15.89 44.58
C SER A 42 66.62 15.51 43.67
N GLU A 43 65.41 15.39 44.22
CA GLU A 43 64.20 15.05 43.46
C GLU A 43 63.82 16.15 42.45
N ARG A 44 64.03 17.41 42.83
CA ARG A 44 63.78 18.57 41.96
C ARG A 44 64.68 18.54 40.72
N GLN A 45 65.95 18.19 40.88
CA GLN A 45 66.88 18.11 39.75
C GLN A 45 66.46 17.04 38.75
N GLU A 46 65.94 15.91 39.24
CA GLU A 46 65.43 14.82 38.42
C GLU A 46 64.14 15.22 37.69
N ARG A 47 63.11 15.69 38.41
CA ARG A 47 61.81 16.07 37.83
C ARG A 47 61.84 17.34 36.98
N SER A 48 62.84 18.22 37.14
CA SER A 48 62.92 19.46 36.37
C SER A 48 63.08 19.26 34.86
N ARG A 49 63.67 18.13 34.43
CA ARG A 49 63.88 17.82 33.01
C ARG A 49 62.57 17.62 32.24
N ASP A 50 61.58 17.01 32.89
CA ASP A 50 60.31 16.65 32.26
C ASP A 50 59.28 17.78 32.31
N VAL A 51 59.51 18.77 33.18
CA VAL A 51 58.51 19.76 33.59
C VAL A 51 58.80 21.16 33.03
N LEU A 52 60.08 21.52 32.85
CA LEU A 52 60.48 22.83 32.32
C LEU A 52 60.33 22.89 30.79
N THR A 53 59.08 23.07 30.34
CA THR A 53 58.71 23.19 28.92
C THR A 53 58.11 24.56 28.60
N THR A 54 57.98 24.89 27.32
CA THR A 54 57.29 26.11 26.84
C THR A 54 55.83 26.21 27.30
N ALA A 55 55.21 25.08 27.68
CA ALA A 55 53.83 25.05 28.18
C ALA A 55 53.67 25.72 29.56
N VAL A 56 54.77 25.93 30.30
CA VAL A 56 54.79 26.71 31.55
C VAL A 56 54.58 28.20 31.24
N ASP A 57 55.22 28.73 30.19
CA ASP A 57 55.03 30.11 29.75
C ASP A 57 53.61 30.33 29.19
N VAL A 58 53.05 29.33 28.50
CA VAL A 58 51.65 29.35 28.03
C VAL A 58 50.67 29.45 29.20
N TRP A 59 50.95 28.78 30.32
CA TRP A 59 50.13 28.92 31.53
C TRP A 59 50.19 30.36 32.07
N SER A 60 51.40 30.90 32.24
CA SER A 60 51.60 32.28 32.71
C SER A 60 50.88 33.30 31.83
N LEU A 61 50.95 33.14 30.51
CA LEU A 61 50.19 33.94 29.54
C LEU A 61 48.67 33.74 29.69
N GLY A 62 48.21 32.52 29.99
CA GLY A 62 46.82 32.21 30.30
C GLY A 62 46.33 32.95 31.54
N VAL A 63 47.14 33.01 32.61
CA VAL A 63 46.83 33.75 33.84
C VAL A 63 46.73 35.25 33.55
N ILE A 64 47.67 35.81 32.79
CA ILE A 64 47.64 37.22 32.37
C ILE A 64 46.39 37.48 31.53
N LEU A 65 46.08 36.63 30.55
CA LEU A 65 44.89 36.77 29.71
C LEU A 65 43.61 36.71 30.55
N TYR A 66 43.53 35.80 31.52
CA TYR A 66 42.41 35.71 32.45
C TYR A 66 42.22 37.02 33.23
N GLU A 67 43.31 37.56 33.77
CA GLU A 67 43.31 38.80 34.54
C GLU A 67 42.95 40.00 33.68
N LEU A 68 43.46 40.10 32.45
CA LEU A 68 43.09 41.16 31.51
C LEU A 68 41.61 41.12 31.11
N LEU A 69 41.04 39.91 30.98
CA LEU A 69 39.65 39.74 30.59
C LEU A 69 38.68 39.95 31.75
N THR A 70 39.02 39.50 32.95
CA THR A 70 38.11 39.49 34.11
C THR A 70 38.38 40.60 35.12
N GLY A 71 39.59 41.18 35.12
CA GLY A 71 40.06 42.10 36.15
C GLY A 71 40.54 41.41 37.43
N GLU A 72 40.47 40.08 37.50
CA GLU A 72 40.83 39.30 38.69
C GLU A 72 41.74 38.12 38.31
N ARG A 73 42.57 37.65 39.25
CA ARG A 73 43.38 36.45 39.04
C ARG A 73 42.52 35.17 39.10
N PRO A 74 42.85 34.12 38.32
CA PRO A 74 42.11 32.86 38.29
C PRO A 74 42.19 32.06 39.60
N PHE A 75 43.23 32.29 40.41
CA PHE A 75 43.45 31.67 41.72
C PHE A 75 43.79 32.75 42.76
N LYS A 76 43.26 32.63 43.99
CA LYS A 76 43.37 33.61 45.09
C LYS A 76 43.55 32.92 46.48
N GLY A 77 44.74 33.05 47.08
CA GLY A 77 44.98 32.66 48.48
C GLY A 77 45.36 33.84 49.38
N ALA A 78 45.01 33.79 50.67
CA ALA A 78 45.41 34.81 51.64
C ALA A 78 46.88 34.64 52.07
N THR A 79 47.41 33.41 51.96
CA THR A 79 48.82 33.09 52.15
C THR A 79 49.44 32.48 50.89
N ALA A 80 50.78 32.50 50.81
CA ALA A 80 51.51 31.85 49.71
C ALA A 80 51.21 30.33 49.66
N GLU A 81 51.03 29.70 50.81
CA GLU A 81 50.71 28.27 50.89
C GLU A 81 49.28 27.96 50.41
N GLU A 82 48.31 28.80 50.78
CA GLU A 82 46.93 28.71 50.28
C GLU A 82 46.86 28.89 48.77
N LEU A 83 47.53 29.92 48.24
CA LEU A 83 47.55 30.18 46.79
C LEU A 83 48.21 29.01 46.04
N ALA A 84 49.30 28.46 46.57
CA ALA A 84 49.96 27.30 46.00
C ALA A 84 49.02 26.07 46.02
N ASN A 85 48.29 25.84 47.09
CA ASN A 85 47.31 24.74 47.17
C ASN A 85 46.17 24.93 46.15
N GLU A 86 45.71 26.16 45.95
CA GLU A 86 44.65 26.46 45.00
C GLU A 86 45.10 26.26 43.55
N ILE A 87 46.31 26.71 43.18
CA ILE A 87 46.90 26.45 41.86
C ILE A 87 46.99 24.94 41.58
N LEU A 88 47.30 24.13 42.61
CA LEU A 88 47.42 22.68 42.48
C LEU A 88 46.06 21.96 42.43
N ALA A 89 45.03 22.46 43.12
CA ALA A 89 43.78 21.73 43.35
C ALA A 89 42.58 22.27 42.57
N ALA A 90 42.50 23.59 42.35
CA ALA A 90 41.31 24.24 41.81
C ALA A 90 41.28 24.25 40.28
N ARG A 91 40.08 24.26 39.71
CA ARG A 91 39.86 24.63 38.31
C ARG A 91 39.57 26.13 38.26
N PRO A 92 40.12 26.88 37.30
CA PRO A 92 39.80 28.29 37.16
C PRO A 92 38.30 28.45 36.92
N ARG A 93 37.68 29.42 37.60
CA ARG A 93 36.27 29.76 37.40
C ARG A 93 36.03 30.20 35.95
N SER A 94 34.85 29.87 35.40
CA SER A 94 34.47 30.33 34.07
C SER A 94 34.54 31.86 33.98
N LEU A 95 35.18 32.37 32.93
CA LEU A 95 35.32 33.83 32.73
C LEU A 95 33.94 34.47 32.56
N ARG A 96 33.00 33.75 31.93
CA ARG A 96 31.63 34.21 31.68
C ARG A 96 30.73 34.20 32.91
N GLU A 97 31.12 33.51 34.00
CA GLU A 97 30.48 33.66 35.30
C GLU A 97 30.85 34.99 35.99
N ILE A 98 32.00 35.56 35.63
CA ILE A 98 32.49 36.84 36.17
C ILE A 98 32.03 37.99 35.27
N ARG A 99 32.21 37.84 33.94
CA ARG A 99 31.82 38.81 32.91
C ARG A 99 31.12 38.11 31.74
N PRO A 100 29.77 38.03 31.75
CA PRO A 100 28.99 37.34 30.72
C PRO A 100 29.22 37.84 29.29
N GLU A 101 29.71 39.07 29.14
CA GLU A 101 29.99 39.74 27.86
C GLU A 101 31.21 39.17 27.14
N ILE A 102 32.06 38.39 27.83
CA ILE A 102 33.25 37.78 27.21
C ILE A 102 32.79 36.75 26.15
N PRO A 103 33.27 36.86 24.90
CA PRO A 103 32.94 35.89 23.85
C PRO A 103 33.37 34.48 24.24
N ARG A 104 32.48 33.50 24.01
CA ARG A 104 32.71 32.08 24.36
C ARG A 104 34.00 31.52 23.77
N GLU A 105 34.33 31.89 22.53
CA GLU A 105 35.54 31.42 21.86
C GLU A 105 36.81 31.92 22.56
N LEU A 106 36.80 33.16 23.05
CA LEU A 106 37.92 33.75 23.79
C LEU A 106 38.07 33.13 25.19
N GLU A 107 36.96 32.84 25.87
CA GLU A 107 36.96 32.07 27.12
C GLU A 107 37.60 30.69 26.91
N LEU A 108 37.25 29.99 25.83
CA LEU A 108 37.80 28.66 25.55
C LEU A 108 39.30 28.70 25.26
N ILE A 109 39.78 29.69 24.51
CA ILE A 109 41.21 29.93 24.29
C ILE A 109 41.93 30.14 25.64
N CYS A 110 41.40 31.01 26.50
CA CYS A 110 41.96 31.28 27.82
C CYS A 110 41.98 30.04 28.73
N LEU A 111 40.86 29.32 28.84
CA LEU A 111 40.75 28.11 29.66
C LEU A 111 41.64 26.96 29.15
N ARG A 112 41.94 26.91 27.84
CA ARG A 112 42.89 25.93 27.30
C ARG A 112 44.32 26.19 27.79
N CYS A 113 44.74 27.44 27.92
CA CYS A 113 46.03 27.78 28.52
C CYS A 113 46.13 27.33 29.98
N LEU A 114 45.01 27.40 30.71
CA LEU A 114 44.92 27.06 32.15
C LEU A 114 44.54 25.60 32.43
N ARG A 115 44.76 24.68 31.48
CA ARG A 115 44.58 23.26 31.72
C ARG A 115 45.72 22.72 32.56
N ARG A 116 45.39 22.00 33.64
CA ARG A 116 46.38 21.38 34.52
C ARG A 116 47.38 20.47 33.78
N PRO A 117 46.98 19.48 32.95
CA PRO A 117 47.94 18.66 32.23
C PRO A 117 48.69 19.48 31.16
N LEU A 118 50.01 19.33 31.09
CA LEU A 118 50.88 19.97 30.09
C LEU A 118 50.39 19.72 28.65
N SER A 119 50.05 18.47 28.32
CA SER A 119 49.50 18.07 27.00
C SER A 119 48.13 18.66 26.68
N GLY A 120 47.42 19.18 27.69
CA GLY A 120 46.14 19.85 27.51
C GLY A 120 46.25 21.28 26.99
N ARG A 121 47.43 21.91 27.12
CA ARG A 121 47.70 23.31 26.77
C ARG A 121 48.09 23.47 25.31
N TYR A 122 48.35 24.70 24.89
CA TYR A 122 49.00 24.96 23.60
C TYR A 122 50.45 24.49 23.66
N GLU A 123 50.90 23.82 22.61
CA GLU A 123 52.28 23.32 22.47
C GLU A 123 53.31 24.47 22.47
N SER A 124 52.92 25.64 21.96
CA SER A 124 53.77 26.82 21.89
C SER A 124 52.97 28.11 22.00
N ALA A 125 53.65 29.20 22.36
CA ALA A 125 53.06 30.55 22.32
C ALA A 125 52.61 30.94 20.91
N ALA A 126 53.26 30.43 19.86
CA ALA A 126 52.85 30.66 18.47
C ALA A 126 51.48 30.02 18.17
N ALA A 127 51.21 28.82 18.71
CA ALA A 127 49.91 28.16 18.55
C ALA A 127 48.78 28.92 19.27
N LEU A 128 49.06 29.48 20.45
CA LEU A 128 48.14 30.39 21.14
C LEU A 128 47.89 31.67 20.34
N ALA A 129 48.95 32.31 19.83
CA ALA A 129 48.86 33.53 19.03
C ALA A 129 48.02 33.30 17.76
N LEU A 130 48.17 32.15 17.10
CA LEU A 130 47.40 31.80 15.91
C LEU A 130 45.90 31.70 16.19
N ASP A 131 45.51 31.11 17.32
CA ASP A 131 44.09 31.02 17.68
C ASP A 131 43.52 32.39 18.10
N LEU A 132 44.31 33.25 18.76
CA LEU A 132 43.91 34.63 19.05
C LEU A 132 43.75 35.46 17.78
N GLN A 133 44.67 35.32 16.81
CA GLN A 133 44.57 35.97 15.50
C GLN A 133 43.37 35.46 14.70
N ARG A 134 43.10 34.16 14.75
CA ARG A 134 41.90 33.57 14.13
C ARG A 134 40.64 34.16 14.73
N TRP A 135 40.56 34.24 16.06
CA TRP A 135 39.45 34.87 16.76
C TRP A 135 39.29 36.35 16.36
N GLN A 136 40.38 37.13 16.33
CA GLN A 136 40.34 38.54 15.92
C GLN A 136 39.89 38.74 14.46
N ALA A 137 40.16 37.76 13.59
CA ALA A 137 39.77 37.76 12.19
C ALA A 137 38.42 37.05 11.91
N ASP A 138 37.63 36.74 12.95
CA ASP A 138 36.37 35.96 12.87
C ASP A 138 36.52 34.58 12.19
N ARG A 139 37.73 34.01 12.22
CA ARG A 139 38.06 32.67 11.70
C ARG A 139 37.90 31.62 12.81
N PRO A 140 37.55 30.37 12.45
CA PRO A 140 37.42 29.30 13.44
C PRO A 140 38.75 29.05 14.15
N SER A 141 38.77 29.23 15.47
CA SER A 141 39.88 28.77 16.33
C SER A 141 39.79 27.26 16.58
N SER A 142 40.87 26.68 17.10
CA SER A 142 40.94 25.23 17.33
C SER A 142 40.15 24.74 18.55
N VAL A 143 39.34 25.58 19.22
CA VAL A 143 38.85 25.31 20.59
C VAL A 143 37.33 25.11 20.74
N GLY A 144 36.49 25.05 19.69
CA GLY A 144 35.09 24.68 19.94
C GLY A 144 34.14 24.40 18.75
N PRO A 145 33.10 23.57 18.95
CA PRO A 145 32.03 23.34 17.98
C PRO A 145 31.01 24.49 17.99
N ARG A 146 30.71 25.03 16.81
CA ARG A 146 29.71 26.09 16.61
C ARG A 146 28.27 25.55 16.69
N ARG A 147 27.32 26.35 17.18
CA ARG A 147 25.89 26.03 17.11
C ARG A 147 25.42 26.16 15.65
N LEU A 148 24.54 25.25 15.21
CA LEU A 148 24.08 25.12 13.81
C LEU A 148 23.52 26.43 13.22
N HIS A 149 22.80 27.24 14.00
CA HIS A 149 22.19 28.49 13.51
C HIS A 149 23.20 29.63 13.28
N GLU A 150 24.24 29.74 14.13
CA GLU A 150 25.31 30.76 13.97
C GLU A 150 26.13 30.48 12.70
N TRP A 151 26.34 29.20 12.38
CA TRP A 151 26.98 28.77 11.14
C TRP A 151 26.11 29.09 9.90
N LEU A 152 24.80 28.83 9.95
CA LEU A 152 23.87 29.14 8.85
C LEU A 152 23.80 30.65 8.55
N LEU A 153 23.74 31.51 9.58
CA LEU A 153 23.68 32.97 9.42
C LEU A 153 24.95 33.56 8.80
N GLN A 154 26.13 33.04 9.16
CA GLN A 154 27.39 33.49 8.57
C GLN A 154 27.56 33.01 7.12
N LEU A 155 27.07 31.81 6.79
CA LEU A 155 27.10 31.29 5.41
C LEU A 155 26.23 32.16 4.48
N ALA A 156 25.05 32.59 4.95
CA ALA A 156 24.16 33.49 4.24
C ALA A 156 24.77 34.89 3.99
N ARG A 157 25.55 35.42 4.95
CA ARG A 157 26.23 36.71 4.79
C ARG A 157 27.45 36.66 3.87
N ARG A 158 28.15 35.53 3.83
CA ARG A 158 29.42 35.40 3.09
C ARG A 158 29.22 35.13 1.60
N ASN A 159 28.19 34.37 1.23
CA ASN A 159 27.89 33.97 -0.15
C ASN A 159 26.36 33.86 -0.38
N PRO A 160 25.65 34.99 -0.60
CA PRO A 160 24.18 35.02 -0.64
C PRO A 160 23.59 34.17 -1.78
N VAL A 161 24.28 34.08 -2.92
CA VAL A 161 23.84 33.28 -4.08
C VAL A 161 23.83 31.78 -3.75
N TYR A 162 24.90 31.24 -3.18
CA TYR A 162 24.99 29.81 -2.84
C TYR A 162 24.01 29.42 -1.73
N ALA A 163 23.82 30.29 -0.73
CA ALA A 163 22.82 30.09 0.31
C ALA A 163 21.41 30.08 -0.27
N GLY A 164 21.08 31.03 -1.15
CA GLY A 164 19.78 31.09 -1.83
C GLY A 164 19.48 29.85 -2.67
N VAL A 165 20.44 29.41 -3.50
CA VAL A 165 20.28 28.20 -4.34
C VAL A 165 20.11 26.94 -3.48
N SER A 166 20.84 26.83 -2.38
CA SER A 166 20.75 25.67 -1.48
C SER A 166 19.41 25.61 -0.75
N VAL A 167 18.88 26.76 -0.30
CA VAL A 167 17.55 26.85 0.31
C VAL A 167 16.46 26.54 -0.71
N ALA A 168 16.55 27.07 -1.94
CA ALA A 168 15.61 26.77 -3.01
C ALA A 168 15.60 25.28 -3.38
N PHE A 169 16.77 24.65 -3.47
CA PHE A 169 16.88 23.22 -3.74
C PHE A 169 16.29 22.36 -2.60
N MET A 170 16.59 22.70 -1.35
CA MET A 170 16.01 22.04 -0.18
C MET A 170 14.49 22.20 -0.10
N ALA A 171 13.97 23.40 -0.40
CA ALA A 171 12.54 23.66 -0.45
C ALA A 171 11.87 22.86 -1.57
N LEU A 172 12.49 22.79 -2.75
CA LEU A 172 12.00 21.97 -3.86
C LEU A 172 11.96 20.49 -3.49
N LEU A 173 13.02 19.96 -2.88
CA LEU A 173 13.05 18.57 -2.39
C LEU A 173 11.96 18.32 -1.35
N LEU A 174 11.73 19.25 -0.43
CA LEU A 174 10.68 19.13 0.58
C LEU A 174 9.29 19.08 -0.08
N VAL A 175 9.01 19.97 -1.04
CA VAL A 175 7.76 19.97 -1.80
C VAL A 175 7.60 18.65 -2.56
N LEU A 176 8.66 18.12 -3.14
CA LEU A 176 8.63 16.85 -3.88
C LEU A 176 8.36 15.66 -2.94
N VAL A 177 9.06 15.60 -1.80
CA VAL A 177 8.93 14.54 -0.79
C VAL A 177 7.55 14.54 -0.14
N LEU A 178 6.96 15.71 0.10
CA LEU A 178 5.62 15.83 0.69
C LEU A 178 4.50 15.75 -0.36
N GLY A 179 4.73 16.27 -1.56
CA GLY A 179 3.73 16.36 -2.62
C GLY A 179 3.47 15.04 -3.33
N VAL A 180 4.52 14.24 -3.59
CA VAL A 180 4.36 12.94 -4.29
C VAL A 180 3.46 11.96 -3.52
N PRO A 181 3.59 11.77 -2.19
CA PRO A 181 2.67 10.93 -1.43
C PRO A 181 1.21 11.43 -1.45
N VAL A 182 1.00 12.75 -1.45
CA VAL A 182 -0.35 13.34 -1.49
C VAL A 182 -1.00 13.08 -2.85
N LEU A 183 -0.28 13.40 -3.94
CA LEU A 183 -0.72 13.09 -5.30
C LEU A 183 -0.93 11.59 -5.49
N ALA A 184 -0.07 10.76 -4.89
CA ALA A 184 -0.18 9.33 -5.00
C ALA A 184 -1.44 8.77 -4.30
N ARG A 185 -1.82 9.36 -3.16
CA ARG A 185 -3.06 9.01 -2.45
C ARG A 185 -4.29 9.40 -3.25
N GLU A 186 -4.31 10.62 -3.78
CA GLU A 186 -5.44 11.12 -4.58
C GLU A 186 -5.62 10.32 -5.87
N PHE A 187 -4.51 9.97 -6.52
CA PHE A 187 -4.53 9.12 -7.70
C PHE A 187 -5.00 7.70 -7.39
N GLN A 188 -4.57 7.12 -6.26
CA GLN A 188 -5.05 5.81 -5.81
C GLN A 188 -6.56 5.81 -5.57
N SER A 189 -7.12 6.85 -4.94
CA SER A 189 -8.58 6.97 -4.77
C SER A 189 -9.33 7.10 -6.09
N ASN A 190 -8.74 7.80 -7.06
CA ASN A 190 -9.33 7.95 -8.39
C ASN A 190 -9.31 6.63 -9.17
N LEU A 191 -8.21 5.86 -9.09
CA LEU A 191 -8.09 4.53 -9.69
C LEU A 191 -9.13 3.56 -9.13
N LEU A 192 -9.28 3.52 -7.80
CA LEU A 192 -10.30 2.70 -7.14
C LEU A 192 -11.71 3.06 -7.61
N SER A 193 -12.01 4.37 -7.67
CA SER A 193 -13.32 4.85 -8.11
C SER A 193 -13.57 4.55 -9.60
N ALA A 194 -12.54 4.60 -10.43
CA ALA A 194 -12.62 4.24 -11.85
C ALA A 194 -12.88 2.74 -12.01
N MET A 195 -12.10 1.90 -11.32
CA MET A 195 -12.28 0.44 -11.32
C MET A 195 -13.69 0.02 -10.92
N VAL A 196 -14.27 0.66 -9.89
CA VAL A 196 -15.66 0.40 -9.48
C VAL A 196 -16.65 0.75 -10.60
N ARG A 197 -16.52 1.94 -11.19
CA ARG A 197 -17.39 2.36 -12.29
C ARG A 197 -17.26 1.46 -13.51
N ASP A 198 -16.04 1.00 -13.80
CA ASP A 198 -15.78 0.06 -14.90
C ASP A 198 -16.49 -1.27 -14.64
N CYS A 199 -16.39 -1.82 -13.42
CA CYS A 199 -17.10 -3.04 -13.04
C CYS A 199 -18.63 -2.86 -13.02
N GLU A 200 -19.14 -1.73 -12.53
CA GLU A 200 -20.59 -1.41 -12.55
C GLU A 200 -21.12 -1.33 -13.98
N TRP A 201 -20.43 -0.58 -14.84
CA TRP A 201 -20.79 -0.47 -16.24
C TRP A 201 -20.74 -1.82 -16.95
N ALA A 202 -19.70 -2.62 -16.69
CA ALA A 202 -19.58 -3.96 -17.25
C ALA A 202 -20.72 -4.88 -16.76
N ALA A 203 -21.08 -4.83 -15.47
CA ALA A 203 -22.17 -5.62 -14.92
C ALA A 203 -23.52 -5.26 -15.56
N ASP A 204 -23.83 -3.97 -15.66
CA ASP A 204 -25.06 -3.49 -16.32
C ASP A 204 -25.07 -3.87 -17.81
N HIS A 205 -23.95 -3.70 -18.51
CA HIS A 205 -23.85 -4.02 -19.93
C HIS A 205 -24.02 -5.52 -20.21
N VAL A 206 -23.37 -6.37 -19.40
CA VAL A 206 -23.56 -7.82 -19.49
C VAL A 206 -24.99 -8.19 -19.15
N ALA A 207 -25.59 -7.62 -18.11
CA ALA A 207 -26.97 -7.91 -17.73
C ALA A 207 -27.98 -7.57 -18.84
N GLU A 208 -27.84 -6.44 -19.52
CA GLU A 208 -28.67 -6.08 -20.67
C GLU A 208 -28.44 -7.02 -21.87
N ASN A 209 -27.19 -7.43 -22.13
CA ASN A 209 -26.90 -8.42 -23.18
C ASN A 209 -27.49 -9.80 -22.88
N VAL A 210 -27.43 -10.25 -21.62
CA VAL A 210 -28.06 -11.51 -21.20
C VAL A 210 -29.59 -11.39 -21.33
N TYR A 211 -30.16 -10.26 -20.89
CA TYR A 211 -31.58 -10.01 -20.99
C TYR A 211 -32.08 -10.05 -22.44
N GLY A 212 -31.40 -9.38 -23.38
CA GLY A 212 -31.78 -9.42 -24.80
C GLY A 212 -31.73 -10.83 -25.40
N ARG A 213 -30.87 -11.72 -24.90
CA ARG A 213 -30.86 -13.13 -25.30
C ARG A 213 -32.00 -13.92 -24.67
N PHE A 214 -32.31 -13.67 -23.40
CA PHE A 214 -33.49 -14.25 -22.75
C PHE A 214 -34.76 -13.85 -23.49
N GLU A 215 -34.91 -12.60 -23.92
CA GLU A 215 -36.05 -12.13 -24.72
C GLU A 215 -36.17 -12.90 -26.06
N LEU A 216 -35.04 -13.16 -26.74
CA LEU A 216 -35.02 -14.00 -27.95
C LEU A 216 -35.47 -15.44 -27.68
N MET A 217 -35.05 -16.01 -26.55
CA MET A 217 -35.39 -17.37 -26.14
C MET A 217 -36.86 -17.47 -25.70
N GLU A 218 -37.34 -16.49 -24.95
CA GLU A 218 -38.75 -16.32 -24.59
C GLU A 218 -39.61 -16.25 -25.86
N GLY A 219 -39.22 -15.46 -26.85
CA GLY A 219 -39.92 -15.41 -28.14
C GLY A 219 -39.98 -16.76 -28.86
N ARG A 220 -38.93 -17.58 -28.79
CA ARG A 220 -38.94 -18.95 -29.34
C ARG A 220 -39.87 -19.88 -28.59
N VAL A 221 -39.84 -19.84 -27.26
CA VAL A 221 -40.73 -20.65 -26.42
C VAL A 221 -42.18 -20.24 -26.62
N GLN A 222 -42.47 -18.94 -26.74
CA GLN A 222 -43.80 -18.40 -27.03
C GLN A 222 -44.31 -18.88 -28.39
N ASP A 223 -43.53 -18.76 -29.47
CA ASP A 223 -43.93 -19.23 -30.80
C ASP A 223 -44.23 -20.75 -30.81
N SER A 224 -43.38 -21.55 -30.16
CA SER A 224 -43.62 -22.98 -29.98
C SER A 224 -44.88 -23.25 -29.15
N ALA A 225 -45.13 -22.49 -28.08
CA ALA A 225 -46.33 -22.61 -27.26
C ALA A 225 -47.61 -22.30 -28.06
N ASP A 226 -47.61 -21.24 -28.85
CA ASP A 226 -48.73 -20.84 -29.70
C ASP A 226 -49.04 -21.89 -30.77
N ARG A 227 -47.99 -22.46 -31.39
CA ARG A 227 -48.11 -23.56 -32.36
C ARG A 227 -48.66 -24.84 -31.71
N ILE A 228 -48.17 -25.20 -30.52
CA ILE A 228 -48.68 -26.35 -29.76
C ILE A 228 -50.14 -26.12 -29.36
N ALA A 229 -50.47 -24.93 -28.86
CA ALA A 229 -51.83 -24.55 -28.49
C ALA A 229 -52.79 -24.61 -29.70
N ALA A 230 -52.35 -24.20 -30.89
CA ALA A 230 -53.14 -24.32 -32.12
C ALA A 230 -53.45 -25.78 -32.47
N VAL A 231 -52.47 -26.68 -32.33
CA VAL A 231 -52.64 -28.13 -32.53
C VAL A 231 -53.63 -28.71 -31.51
N LEU A 232 -53.57 -28.25 -30.25
CA LEU A 232 -54.49 -28.69 -29.20
C LEU A 232 -55.93 -28.16 -29.43
N ARG A 233 -56.10 -26.93 -29.92
CA ARG A 233 -57.40 -26.30 -30.17
C ARG A 233 -58.12 -26.82 -31.42
N ALA A 234 -57.38 -27.14 -32.49
CA ALA A 234 -57.95 -27.57 -33.78
C ALA A 234 -58.89 -28.79 -33.68
N ASP A 235 -58.77 -29.56 -32.60
CA ASP A 235 -59.57 -30.76 -32.36
C ASP A 235 -60.87 -30.50 -31.57
N SER A 236 -60.99 -29.38 -30.82
CA SER A 236 -62.24 -29.02 -30.14
C SER A 236 -63.43 -28.85 -31.11
N LEU A 237 -63.11 -28.55 -32.38
CA LEU A 237 -64.05 -28.32 -33.47
C LEU A 237 -64.28 -29.56 -34.37
N ALA A 238 -63.50 -30.63 -34.23
CA ALA A 238 -63.50 -31.78 -35.14
C ALA A 238 -64.27 -33.02 -34.61
N VAL A 239 -64.99 -32.90 -33.49
CA VAL A 239 -65.70 -34.00 -32.78
C VAL A 239 -66.96 -34.50 -33.52
N ALA A 240 -66.98 -34.49 -34.85
CA ALA A 240 -68.03 -35.12 -35.64
C ALA A 240 -67.47 -35.89 -36.85
N GLY A 241 -66.93 -37.10 -36.62
CA GLY A 241 -67.11 -38.18 -37.60
C GLY A 241 -65.93 -39.03 -38.10
N THR A 242 -64.73 -39.02 -37.52
CA THR A 242 -63.62 -39.91 -37.99
C THR A 242 -62.81 -40.58 -36.88
N ASP A 243 -62.14 -41.69 -37.23
CA ASP A 243 -61.39 -42.63 -36.36
C ASP A 243 -60.43 -41.95 -35.36
N GLY A 244 -60.91 -41.75 -34.13
CA GLY A 244 -60.22 -40.99 -33.07
C GLY A 244 -58.83 -41.50 -32.65
N LEU A 245 -58.49 -42.75 -32.94
CA LEU A 245 -57.16 -43.32 -32.69
C LEU A 245 -56.09 -42.82 -33.67
N SER A 246 -56.47 -42.51 -34.92
CA SER A 246 -55.53 -42.03 -35.94
C SER A 246 -55.22 -40.53 -35.78
N VAL A 247 -56.18 -39.79 -35.23
CA VAL A 247 -56.10 -38.35 -34.96
C VAL A 247 -55.21 -38.07 -33.73
N SER A 248 -55.36 -38.85 -32.65
CA SER A 248 -54.53 -38.73 -31.45
C SER A 248 -53.06 -39.08 -31.72
N ALA A 249 -52.79 -40.10 -32.54
CA ALA A 249 -51.44 -40.46 -32.96
C ALA A 249 -50.77 -39.35 -33.79
N ARG A 250 -51.48 -38.76 -34.77
CA ARG A 250 -50.97 -37.62 -35.56
C ARG A 250 -50.69 -36.40 -34.69
N ARG A 251 -51.58 -36.11 -33.72
CA ARG A 251 -51.39 -35.02 -32.76
C ARG A 251 -50.11 -35.19 -31.96
N ALA A 252 -49.92 -36.37 -31.38
CA ALA A 252 -48.73 -36.68 -30.59
C ALA A 252 -47.46 -36.52 -31.43
N SER A 253 -47.46 -36.97 -32.68
CA SER A 253 -46.33 -36.80 -33.60
C SER A 253 -46.05 -35.33 -33.94
N GLU A 254 -47.07 -34.50 -34.12
CA GLU A 254 -46.88 -33.08 -34.45
C GLU A 254 -46.38 -32.28 -33.23
N ILE A 255 -46.94 -32.51 -32.04
CA ILE A 255 -46.44 -31.88 -30.80
C ILE A 255 -44.99 -32.31 -30.54
N GLN A 256 -44.68 -33.59 -30.73
CA GLN A 256 -43.31 -34.10 -30.62
C GLN A 256 -42.36 -33.37 -31.56
N ARG A 257 -42.75 -33.19 -32.84
CA ARG A 257 -41.95 -32.45 -33.84
C ARG A 257 -41.69 -31.01 -33.41
N LEU A 258 -42.69 -30.33 -32.85
CA LEU A 258 -42.57 -28.95 -32.34
C LEU A 258 -41.63 -28.87 -31.13
N LEU A 259 -41.65 -29.86 -30.24
CA LEU A 259 -40.74 -29.94 -29.09
C LEU A 259 -39.31 -30.25 -29.55
N ASP A 260 -39.13 -31.10 -30.55
CA ASP A 260 -37.83 -31.40 -31.15
C ASP A 260 -37.26 -30.18 -31.88
N GLU A 261 -38.09 -29.40 -32.58
CA GLU A 261 -37.72 -28.11 -33.17
C GLU A 261 -37.26 -27.11 -32.11
N LEU A 262 -37.94 -27.03 -30.97
CA LEU A 262 -37.58 -26.14 -29.87
C LEU A 262 -36.28 -26.59 -29.18
N ALA A 263 -36.14 -27.88 -28.88
CA ALA A 263 -34.93 -28.44 -28.29
C ALA A 263 -33.72 -28.34 -29.24
N GLY A 264 -33.93 -28.42 -30.55
CA GLY A 264 -32.90 -28.23 -31.57
C GLY A 264 -32.71 -26.77 -32.02
N ALA A 265 -33.43 -25.81 -31.42
CA ALA A 265 -33.41 -24.42 -31.87
C ALA A 265 -32.05 -23.77 -31.62
N GLU A 266 -31.48 -23.22 -32.69
CA GLU A 266 -30.28 -22.38 -32.63
C GLU A 266 -30.68 -20.90 -32.49
N VAL A 267 -30.11 -20.22 -31.51
CA VAL A 267 -30.13 -18.76 -31.40
C VAL A 267 -28.69 -18.29 -31.40
N LEU A 268 -28.34 -17.42 -32.35
CA LEU A 268 -26.99 -16.89 -32.52
C LEU A 268 -25.91 -18.00 -32.65
N ASP A 269 -26.15 -18.95 -33.56
CA ASP A 269 -25.24 -20.06 -33.92
C ASP A 269 -24.93 -21.04 -32.77
N SER A 270 -25.82 -21.17 -31.80
CA SER A 270 -25.66 -22.10 -30.68
C SER A 270 -27.00 -22.66 -30.21
N GLN A 271 -27.01 -23.95 -29.85
CA GLN A 271 -28.19 -24.65 -29.35
C GLN A 271 -28.53 -24.16 -27.94
N CYS A 272 -29.70 -23.52 -27.79
CA CYS A 272 -30.06 -22.85 -26.54
C CYS A 272 -30.74 -23.77 -25.53
N PHE A 273 -31.54 -24.71 -26.02
CA PHE A 273 -32.28 -25.64 -25.20
C PHE A 273 -31.66 -27.03 -25.30
N GLN A 274 -31.57 -27.74 -24.17
CA GLN A 274 -31.17 -29.14 -24.18
C GLN A 274 -32.37 -30.05 -24.43
N ASN A 275 -33.52 -29.65 -23.88
CA ASN A 275 -34.78 -30.39 -24.01
C ASN A 275 -35.98 -29.48 -23.75
N ALA A 276 -37.13 -29.92 -24.26
CA ALA A 276 -38.42 -29.27 -24.04
C ALA A 276 -39.49 -30.33 -23.78
N PHE A 277 -40.43 -30.06 -22.88
CA PHE A 277 -41.48 -31.00 -22.50
C PHE A 277 -42.73 -30.28 -22.03
N VAL A 278 -43.86 -30.98 -22.10
CA VAL A 278 -45.18 -30.50 -21.69
C VAL A 278 -45.65 -31.31 -20.50
N LEU A 279 -46.06 -30.61 -19.44
CA LEU A 279 -46.59 -31.18 -18.21
C LEU A 279 -48.12 -31.00 -18.14
N ASP A 280 -48.83 -31.99 -17.61
CA ASP A 280 -50.25 -31.87 -17.24
C ASP A 280 -50.44 -31.17 -15.88
N ALA A 281 -51.69 -30.88 -15.49
CA ALA A 281 -52.00 -30.27 -14.19
C ALA A 281 -51.56 -31.13 -12.99
N ALA A 282 -51.29 -32.43 -13.22
CA ALA A 282 -50.72 -33.34 -12.24
C ALA A 282 -49.18 -33.44 -12.35
N GLY A 283 -48.52 -32.50 -13.04
CA GLY A 283 -47.07 -32.43 -13.20
C GLY A 283 -46.45 -33.69 -13.81
N ARG A 284 -47.24 -34.47 -14.56
CA ARG A 284 -46.75 -35.61 -15.35
C ARG A 284 -46.37 -35.12 -16.73
N ILE A 285 -45.29 -35.65 -17.27
CA ILE A 285 -44.88 -35.37 -18.64
C ILE A 285 -45.84 -36.07 -19.60
N VAL A 286 -46.45 -35.28 -20.49
CA VAL A 286 -47.36 -35.77 -21.53
C VAL A 286 -46.63 -35.90 -22.87
N TRP A 287 -45.76 -34.94 -23.17
CA TRP A 287 -44.91 -34.92 -24.37
C TRP A 287 -43.52 -34.39 -24.01
N ALA A 288 -42.46 -34.89 -24.63
CA ALA A 288 -41.09 -34.44 -24.39
C ALA A 288 -40.22 -34.64 -25.62
N SER A 289 -39.29 -33.73 -25.87
CA SER A 289 -38.36 -33.80 -27.00
C SER A 289 -37.51 -35.07 -26.98
N ALA A 290 -37.03 -35.48 -28.15
CA ALA A 290 -36.20 -36.65 -28.34
C ALA A 290 -34.95 -36.60 -27.45
N GLY A 291 -34.63 -37.72 -26.80
CA GLY A 291 -33.49 -37.83 -25.89
C GLY A 291 -33.75 -37.31 -24.47
N PHE A 292 -34.93 -36.77 -24.17
CA PHE A 292 -35.32 -36.47 -22.79
C PHE A 292 -35.51 -37.76 -21.97
N GLN A 293 -34.84 -37.85 -20.83
CA GLN A 293 -35.01 -38.94 -19.87
C GLN A 293 -35.74 -38.44 -18.63
N PRO A 294 -37.00 -38.88 -18.39
CA PRO A 294 -37.69 -38.54 -17.15
C PRO A 294 -37.03 -39.25 -15.95
N PRO A 295 -37.03 -38.65 -14.75
CA PRO A 295 -36.63 -39.28 -13.50
C PRO A 295 -37.59 -40.43 -13.15
N GLU A 296 -37.10 -41.36 -12.33
CA GLU A 296 -37.79 -42.63 -12.04
C GLU A 296 -39.20 -42.48 -11.42
N ASP A 297 -39.47 -41.34 -10.77
CA ASP A 297 -40.74 -41.01 -10.12
C ASP A 297 -41.74 -40.28 -11.02
N GLY A 298 -41.29 -39.73 -12.16
CA GLY A 298 -42.14 -39.18 -13.23
C GLY A 298 -43.03 -37.99 -12.86
N ARG A 299 -42.82 -37.35 -11.70
CA ARG A 299 -43.64 -36.24 -11.18
C ARG A 299 -42.82 -34.97 -10.98
N TYR A 300 -43.35 -33.84 -11.46
CA TYR A 300 -42.68 -32.53 -11.45
C TYR A 300 -43.51 -31.40 -10.81
N GLN A 301 -44.65 -31.71 -10.18
CA GLN A 301 -45.55 -30.70 -9.58
C GLN A 301 -44.85 -29.80 -8.55
N GLU A 302 -43.82 -30.32 -7.88
CA GLU A 302 -43.16 -29.63 -6.77
C GLU A 302 -42.12 -28.59 -7.23
N ARG A 303 -41.76 -28.60 -8.53
CA ARG A 303 -40.86 -27.63 -9.13
C ARG A 303 -41.61 -26.38 -9.56
N ASP A 304 -40.86 -25.29 -9.70
CA ASP A 304 -41.40 -23.98 -10.05
C ASP A 304 -41.88 -23.82 -11.53
N TYR A 305 -42.21 -24.92 -12.21
CA TYR A 305 -42.81 -24.89 -13.55
C TYR A 305 -44.29 -24.47 -13.53
N PHE A 306 -44.98 -24.61 -12.40
CA PHE A 306 -46.42 -24.29 -12.28
C PHE A 306 -46.70 -23.05 -11.42
N GLN A 307 -45.87 -22.76 -10.42
CA GLN A 307 -46.21 -21.78 -9.39
C GLN A 307 -46.22 -20.35 -9.94
N HIS A 308 -45.32 -20.04 -10.88
CA HIS A 308 -45.24 -18.74 -11.56
C HIS A 308 -45.88 -18.73 -12.96
N ALA A 309 -46.40 -19.87 -13.43
CA ALA A 309 -47.16 -19.98 -14.68
C ALA A 309 -48.60 -19.43 -14.51
N VAL A 310 -48.73 -18.16 -14.13
CA VAL A 310 -50.02 -17.49 -13.83
C VAL A 310 -50.57 -16.77 -15.07
N SER A 311 -49.70 -16.36 -15.99
CA SER A 311 -50.03 -15.70 -17.27
C SER A 311 -49.75 -16.63 -18.47
N ASP A 312 -50.25 -16.24 -19.64
CA ASP A 312 -49.94 -16.85 -20.94
C ASP A 312 -48.63 -16.28 -21.54
N GLU A 313 -47.72 -15.83 -20.67
CA GLU A 313 -46.41 -15.29 -21.04
C GLU A 313 -45.31 -16.23 -20.55
N VAL A 314 -44.19 -16.27 -21.28
CA VAL A 314 -43.02 -17.03 -20.86
C VAL A 314 -42.41 -16.37 -19.61
N TYR A 315 -42.05 -17.20 -18.63
CA TYR A 315 -41.26 -16.76 -17.50
C TYR A 315 -40.07 -17.70 -17.28
N ILE A 316 -39.03 -17.15 -16.65
CA ILE A 316 -37.82 -17.90 -16.30
C ILE A 316 -38.00 -18.44 -14.88
N SER A 317 -38.01 -19.76 -14.73
CA SER A 317 -38.06 -20.41 -13.42
C SER A 317 -36.68 -20.43 -12.76
N ARG A 318 -36.65 -20.69 -11.44
CA ARG A 318 -35.42 -20.74 -10.66
C ARG A 318 -34.43 -21.78 -11.18
N ALA A 319 -33.15 -21.57 -10.88
CA ALA A 319 -32.12 -22.55 -11.17
C ALA A 319 -32.34 -23.81 -10.33
N TYR A 320 -32.12 -24.99 -10.92
CA TYR A 320 -32.22 -26.26 -10.22
C TYR A 320 -31.14 -27.22 -10.68
N GLN A 321 -30.74 -28.13 -9.78
CA GLN A 321 -29.87 -29.23 -10.14
C GLN A 321 -30.69 -30.38 -10.72
N SER A 322 -30.33 -30.82 -11.91
CA SER A 322 -30.96 -31.95 -12.57
C SER A 322 -30.56 -33.26 -11.88
N THR A 323 -31.55 -34.09 -11.56
CA THR A 323 -31.36 -35.39 -10.90
C THR A 323 -30.81 -36.47 -11.82
N VAL A 324 -30.84 -36.23 -13.14
CA VAL A 324 -30.44 -37.20 -14.17
C VAL A 324 -28.95 -37.10 -14.50
N ASP A 325 -28.46 -35.88 -14.71
CA ASP A 325 -27.07 -35.61 -15.12
C ASP A 325 -26.27 -34.84 -14.05
N GLY A 326 -26.90 -34.39 -12.96
CA GLY A 326 -26.25 -33.65 -11.88
C GLY A 326 -25.90 -32.20 -12.22
N LEU A 327 -26.33 -31.72 -13.39
CA LEU A 327 -26.00 -30.39 -13.91
C LEU A 327 -27.05 -29.36 -13.48
N ASP A 328 -26.59 -28.14 -13.22
CA ASP A 328 -27.48 -27.02 -12.94
C ASP A 328 -28.12 -26.49 -14.23
N LYS A 329 -29.43 -26.23 -14.17
CA LYS A 329 -30.26 -25.82 -15.32
C LYS A 329 -31.15 -24.66 -14.97
N ILE A 330 -31.50 -23.88 -15.98
CA ILE A 330 -32.52 -22.83 -15.94
C ILE A 330 -33.64 -23.25 -16.89
N ALA A 331 -34.90 -23.09 -16.49
CA ALA A 331 -36.02 -23.44 -17.35
C ALA A 331 -36.89 -22.24 -17.71
N PHE A 332 -37.32 -22.21 -18.95
CA PHE A 332 -38.28 -21.26 -19.48
C PHE A 332 -39.62 -21.97 -19.53
N SER A 333 -40.64 -21.41 -18.87
CA SER A 333 -41.93 -22.06 -18.70
C SER A 333 -43.06 -21.14 -19.12
N ILE A 334 -44.12 -21.72 -19.69
CA ILE A 334 -45.32 -20.99 -20.11
C ILE A 334 -46.55 -21.88 -19.92
N ARG A 335 -47.63 -21.29 -19.42
CA ARG A 335 -48.93 -21.96 -19.38
C ARG A 335 -49.49 -22.02 -20.81
N LEU A 336 -49.86 -23.22 -21.25
CA LEU A 336 -50.61 -23.36 -22.49
C LEU A 336 -52.08 -22.96 -22.24
N PRO A 337 -52.67 -22.14 -23.10
CA PRO A 337 -54.03 -21.65 -22.92
C PRO A 337 -55.05 -22.80 -22.86
N ALA A 338 -56.05 -22.66 -21.98
CA ALA A 338 -57.05 -23.69 -21.73
C ALA A 338 -57.81 -24.09 -23.02
N VAL A 339 -58.02 -25.40 -23.19
CA VAL A 339 -58.80 -25.95 -24.30
C VAL A 339 -60.20 -26.27 -23.80
N ASP A 340 -61.19 -25.46 -24.20
CA ASP A 340 -62.56 -25.43 -23.68
C ASP A 340 -63.47 -26.65 -23.98
N SER A 341 -62.93 -27.84 -24.27
CA SER A 341 -63.77 -28.92 -24.84
C SER A 341 -63.82 -30.26 -24.09
N LEU A 342 -63.33 -30.37 -22.86
CA LEU A 342 -63.61 -31.54 -22.00
C LEU A 342 -63.85 -31.05 -20.57
N GLU A 343 -64.79 -31.67 -19.85
CA GLU A 343 -65.32 -31.26 -18.53
C GLU A 343 -64.30 -31.14 -17.37
N GLN A 344 -63.00 -31.14 -17.67
CA GLN A 344 -61.92 -30.77 -16.78
C GLN A 344 -60.91 -29.94 -17.60
N ALA A 345 -60.80 -28.64 -17.30
CA ALA A 345 -59.79 -27.77 -17.90
C ALA A 345 -58.40 -28.21 -17.42
N GLU A 346 -57.79 -29.17 -18.11
CA GLU A 346 -56.41 -29.56 -17.85
C GLU A 346 -55.49 -28.40 -18.25
N SER A 347 -54.88 -27.76 -17.24
CA SER A 347 -53.85 -26.74 -17.47
C SER A 347 -52.56 -27.45 -17.83
N TYR A 348 -52.05 -27.21 -19.03
CA TYR A 348 -50.75 -27.71 -19.45
C TYR A 348 -49.68 -26.62 -19.29
N VAL A 349 -48.44 -27.03 -19.03
CA VAL A 349 -47.29 -26.14 -19.01
C VAL A 349 -46.25 -26.67 -20.00
N LEU A 350 -45.78 -25.82 -20.91
CA LEU A 350 -44.59 -26.08 -21.70
C LEU A 350 -43.38 -25.59 -20.90
N ALA A 351 -42.38 -26.44 -20.74
CA ALA A 351 -41.09 -26.10 -20.13
C ALA A 351 -39.94 -26.46 -21.08
N ALA A 352 -38.99 -25.54 -21.24
CA ALA A 352 -37.78 -25.73 -22.03
C ALA A 352 -36.55 -25.45 -21.15
N ASN A 353 -35.65 -26.44 -21.03
CA ASN A 353 -34.50 -26.33 -20.15
C ASN A 353 -33.24 -25.94 -20.91
N MET A 354 -32.50 -25.01 -20.33
CA MET A 354 -31.16 -24.63 -20.74
C MET A 354 -30.14 -25.25 -19.77
N LEU A 355 -29.12 -25.92 -20.33
CA LEU A 355 -27.92 -26.29 -19.58
C LEU A 355 -27.08 -25.04 -19.33
N THR A 356 -26.65 -24.85 -18.10
CA THR A 356 -25.81 -23.69 -17.77
C THR A 356 -24.32 -24.04 -17.71
N ASP A 357 -23.97 -25.33 -17.71
CA ASP A 357 -22.58 -25.82 -17.83
C ASP A 357 -22.09 -25.91 -19.30
N ALA A 358 -23.02 -26.04 -20.24
CA ALA A 358 -22.76 -26.21 -21.65
C ALA A 358 -22.31 -24.89 -22.24
N ARG A 359 -21.02 -24.57 -22.06
CA ARG A 359 -20.32 -23.48 -22.73
C ARG A 359 -21.14 -22.20 -22.72
N LEU A 360 -21.02 -21.44 -21.63
CA LEU A 360 -21.47 -20.05 -21.49
C LEU A 360 -21.02 -19.08 -22.62
N ASP A 361 -20.40 -19.57 -23.71
CA ASP A 361 -20.31 -18.92 -25.04
C ASP A 361 -21.68 -18.42 -25.53
N LEU A 362 -22.77 -19.03 -25.05
CA LEU A 362 -24.16 -18.67 -25.37
C LEU A 362 -24.69 -17.41 -24.66
N ILE A 363 -24.00 -16.84 -23.67
CA ILE A 363 -24.55 -15.73 -22.89
C ILE A 363 -23.73 -14.43 -22.98
N ALA A 364 -22.45 -14.50 -23.32
CA ALA A 364 -21.76 -13.46 -24.06
C ALA A 364 -20.48 -14.06 -24.64
N GLY A 365 -20.17 -13.78 -25.90
CA GLY A 365 -18.87 -14.17 -26.47
C GLY A 365 -17.77 -13.67 -25.54
N GLU A 366 -16.94 -14.59 -25.02
CA GLU A 366 -16.06 -14.36 -23.86
C GLU A 366 -16.64 -13.32 -22.87
N LEU A 367 -17.62 -13.73 -22.04
CA LEU A 367 -18.26 -12.92 -20.99
C LEU A 367 -17.29 -12.05 -20.17
N GLY A 368 -16.05 -12.52 -20.00
CA GLY A 368 -14.96 -11.74 -19.45
C GLY A 368 -13.93 -11.38 -20.53
N ASP A 369 -13.35 -10.20 -20.43
CA ASP A 369 -12.14 -9.88 -21.17
C ASP A 369 -10.89 -10.33 -20.38
N ALA A 370 -9.70 -9.94 -20.83
CA ALA A 370 -8.46 -10.26 -20.13
C ALA A 370 -8.37 -9.67 -18.70
N GLU A 371 -9.24 -8.70 -18.37
CA GLU A 371 -9.23 -7.95 -17.11
C GLU A 371 -10.44 -8.26 -16.20
N HIS A 372 -11.56 -8.72 -16.76
CA HIS A 372 -12.82 -8.94 -16.06
C HIS A 372 -13.22 -10.42 -16.02
N VAL A 373 -13.68 -10.86 -14.85
CA VAL A 373 -14.24 -12.18 -14.60
C VAL A 373 -15.74 -12.04 -14.37
N VAL A 374 -16.55 -12.85 -15.04
CA VAL A 374 -18.02 -12.73 -15.00
C VAL A 374 -18.66 -14.06 -14.61
N CYS A 375 -19.65 -13.99 -13.72
CA CYS A 375 -20.44 -15.13 -13.24
C CYS A 375 -21.93 -14.76 -13.20
N LEU A 376 -22.81 -15.74 -13.39
CA LEU A 376 -24.24 -15.60 -13.13
C LEU A 376 -24.58 -16.22 -11.79
N VAL A 377 -25.42 -15.55 -11.01
CA VAL A 377 -25.92 -16.02 -9.73
C VAL A 377 -27.43 -16.09 -9.79
N ALA A 378 -27.99 -17.27 -9.54
CA ALA A 378 -29.43 -17.48 -9.50
C ALA A 378 -29.83 -18.12 -8.17
N ALA A 379 -31.01 -17.74 -7.67
CA ALA A 379 -31.63 -18.45 -6.55
C ALA A 379 -31.95 -19.90 -6.94
N THR A 380 -31.67 -20.84 -6.03
CA THR A 380 -32.02 -22.26 -6.26
C THR A 380 -33.46 -22.54 -5.89
N ASP A 381 -34.13 -23.37 -6.69
CA ASP A 381 -35.45 -23.90 -6.34
C ASP A 381 -35.34 -24.70 -5.01
N PRO A 382 -36.07 -24.32 -3.94
CA PRO A 382 -36.04 -25.03 -2.67
C PRO A 382 -36.40 -26.52 -2.77
N SER A 383 -37.25 -26.88 -3.73
CA SER A 383 -37.70 -28.27 -3.94
C SER A 383 -36.54 -29.19 -4.37
N SER A 384 -35.55 -28.64 -5.09
CA SER A 384 -34.35 -29.38 -5.52
C SER A 384 -33.45 -29.81 -4.35
N ARG A 385 -33.55 -29.16 -3.18
CA ARG A 385 -32.77 -29.46 -1.97
C ARG A 385 -33.24 -30.70 -1.23
N ALA A 386 -34.53 -31.05 -1.36
CA ALA A 386 -35.10 -32.24 -0.72
C ALA A 386 -34.67 -33.53 -1.45
N SER A 387 -34.44 -33.46 -2.76
CA SER A 387 -34.07 -34.61 -3.60
C SER A 387 -32.57 -34.93 -3.65
N SER A 388 -31.68 -33.97 -3.34
CA SER A 388 -30.22 -34.15 -3.42
C SER A 388 -29.57 -34.64 -2.12
N GLY A 389 -30.37 -34.95 -1.09
CA GLY A 389 -29.91 -35.51 0.17
C GLY A 389 -29.25 -36.88 -0.03
N ARG A 390 -27.95 -36.90 -0.31
CA ARG A 390 -27.10 -38.08 -0.14
C ARG A 390 -27.22 -38.54 1.32
N GLN A 391 -27.97 -39.62 1.56
CA GLN A 391 -27.75 -40.46 2.74
C GLN A 391 -26.36 -41.08 2.59
N SER A 392 -25.37 -40.53 3.29
CA SER A 392 -24.13 -41.25 3.56
C SER A 392 -24.47 -42.45 4.43
N SER A 393 -23.93 -43.62 4.08
CA SER A 393 -24.09 -44.89 4.81
C SER A 393 -23.47 -44.91 6.22
N ASP A 394 -22.80 -43.83 6.63
CA ASP A 394 -22.48 -43.55 8.02
C ASP A 394 -23.38 -42.41 8.48
N GLY A 395 -24.12 -42.62 9.57
CA GLY A 395 -25.12 -41.70 10.15
C GLY A 395 -24.55 -40.39 10.73
N SER A 396 -23.60 -39.78 10.05
CA SER A 396 -23.08 -38.44 10.30
C SER A 396 -23.70 -37.47 9.32
N VAL A 397 -24.72 -36.73 9.77
CA VAL A 397 -25.21 -35.53 9.07
C VAL A 397 -24.09 -34.48 9.11
N ALA A 398 -23.28 -34.43 8.05
CA ALA A 398 -22.40 -33.29 7.83
C ALA A 398 -23.30 -32.09 7.54
N ALA A 399 -23.46 -31.20 8.53
CA ALA A 399 -24.07 -29.89 8.37
C ALA A 399 -23.15 -29.00 7.52
N GLY A 400 -23.01 -29.34 6.23
CA GLY A 400 -22.50 -28.42 5.23
C GLY A 400 -23.59 -27.42 4.94
N SER A 401 -23.34 -26.15 5.23
CA SER A 401 -24.20 -25.02 4.85
C SER A 401 -24.38 -25.00 3.33
N ALA A 402 -25.40 -25.70 2.82
CA ALA A 402 -25.72 -25.79 1.40
C ALA A 402 -26.14 -24.40 0.88
N ALA A 403 -25.47 -23.91 -0.17
CA ALA A 403 -25.63 -22.54 -0.66
C ALA A 403 -27.06 -22.27 -1.13
N GLU A 404 -27.65 -21.14 -0.71
CA GLU A 404 -28.99 -20.72 -1.14
C GLU A 404 -29.08 -20.38 -2.65
N HIS A 405 -27.93 -20.28 -3.32
CA HIS A 405 -27.77 -19.78 -4.67
C HIS A 405 -26.85 -20.72 -5.46
N VAL A 406 -27.11 -20.86 -6.75
CA VAL A 406 -26.20 -21.51 -7.71
C VAL A 406 -25.39 -20.43 -8.41
N ILE A 407 -24.10 -20.70 -8.55
CA ILE A 407 -23.15 -19.83 -9.24
C ILE A 407 -22.75 -20.55 -10.52
N PHE A 408 -23.07 -19.92 -11.63
CA PHE A 408 -22.64 -20.38 -12.93
C PHE A 408 -21.33 -19.68 -13.27
N VAL A 409 -20.25 -20.46 -13.22
CA VAL A 409 -18.88 -19.98 -13.38
C VAL A 409 -18.33 -20.48 -14.72
N HIS A 410 -17.59 -19.61 -15.42
CA HIS A 410 -16.93 -19.98 -16.66
C HIS A 410 -15.91 -21.13 -16.47
N PRO A 411 -15.85 -22.16 -17.33
CA PRO A 411 -15.01 -23.37 -17.13
C PRO A 411 -13.50 -23.14 -16.96
N ARG A 412 -12.98 -21.99 -17.43
CA ARG A 412 -11.57 -21.59 -17.21
C ARG A 412 -11.26 -21.17 -15.77
N LEU A 413 -12.28 -20.99 -14.93
CA LEU A 413 -12.15 -20.60 -13.52
C LEU A 413 -12.46 -21.83 -12.66
N GLN A 414 -11.45 -22.39 -12.01
CA GLN A 414 -11.65 -23.45 -11.01
C GLN A 414 -12.06 -22.81 -9.68
N ALA A 415 -13.13 -23.30 -9.07
CA ALA A 415 -13.55 -22.84 -7.75
C ALA A 415 -12.48 -23.19 -6.68
N GLY A 416 -11.93 -22.18 -6.01
CA GLY A 416 -11.05 -22.38 -4.85
C GLY A 416 -11.80 -22.88 -3.62
N GLU A 417 -11.13 -23.67 -2.77
CA GLU A 417 -11.72 -24.32 -1.56
C GLU A 417 -12.13 -23.37 -0.43
N ALA A 418 -11.91 -22.06 -0.55
CA ALA A 418 -12.15 -21.08 0.52
C ALA A 418 -13.19 -20.02 0.11
N ALA A 419 -14.45 -20.45 -0.01
CA ALA A 419 -15.56 -19.57 -0.32
C ALA A 419 -15.89 -18.66 0.88
N VAL A 420 -15.70 -17.33 0.73
CA VAL A 420 -16.47 -16.37 1.53
C VAL A 420 -17.96 -16.65 1.24
N PRO A 421 -18.83 -16.75 2.25
CA PRO A 421 -20.24 -17.06 2.00
C PRO A 421 -20.86 -15.96 1.15
N LEU A 422 -21.32 -16.36 -0.04
CA LEU A 422 -22.00 -15.56 -1.06
C LEU A 422 -23.13 -14.67 -0.53
N SER A 423 -23.62 -14.95 0.69
CA SER A 423 -24.52 -14.09 1.47
C SER A 423 -24.15 -12.61 1.48
N LEU A 424 -22.86 -12.25 1.41
CA LEU A 424 -22.40 -10.86 1.35
C LEU A 424 -22.51 -10.24 -0.06
N ALA A 425 -22.41 -11.05 -1.11
CA ALA A 425 -22.57 -10.63 -2.50
C ALA A 425 -24.04 -10.61 -2.96
N VAL A 426 -24.85 -11.55 -2.46
CA VAL A 426 -26.25 -11.70 -2.87
C VAL A 426 -27.24 -10.87 -2.02
N SER A 427 -26.93 -10.58 -0.76
CA SER A 427 -27.72 -9.64 0.05
C SER A 427 -27.72 -8.21 -0.52
N ALA A 428 -26.82 -7.91 -1.46
CA ALA A 428 -26.70 -6.63 -2.17
C ALA A 428 -27.56 -6.53 -3.45
N ALA A 429 -28.62 -7.33 -3.60
CA ALA A 429 -29.65 -7.17 -4.64
C ALA A 429 -30.40 -5.82 -4.62
N GLY A 430 -30.02 -4.90 -3.72
CA GLY A 430 -30.31 -3.48 -3.81
C GLY A 430 -29.01 -2.69 -3.94
N ARG A 431 -28.93 -1.80 -4.94
CA ARG A 431 -27.82 -0.87 -5.23
C ARG A 431 -27.07 -0.41 -3.96
N ARG A 432 -26.04 -1.16 -3.54
CA ARG A 432 -24.99 -0.67 -2.64
C ARG A 432 -23.65 -1.27 -3.04
N PRO A 433 -22.65 -0.41 -3.28
CA PRO A 433 -21.36 -0.80 -3.82
C PRO A 433 -20.46 -1.30 -2.69
N PHE A 434 -19.71 -2.36 -2.99
CA PHE A 434 -18.42 -2.68 -2.36
C PHE A 434 -18.42 -3.05 -0.87
N ALA A 435 -18.06 -4.30 -0.55
CA ALA A 435 -17.12 -4.50 0.56
C ALA A 435 -15.79 -3.86 0.13
N SER A 436 -15.12 -3.10 0.99
CA SER A 436 -13.93 -2.32 0.61
C SER A 436 -12.91 -3.17 -0.17
N ALA A 437 -12.11 -2.59 -1.07
CA ALA A 437 -11.15 -3.32 -1.92
C ALA A 437 -10.20 -4.22 -1.10
N THR A 438 -10.04 -3.92 0.18
CA THR A 438 -9.22 -4.64 1.15
C THR A 438 -9.94 -5.80 1.85
N ASP A 439 -11.28 -5.82 1.85
CA ASP A 439 -12.09 -6.76 2.63
C ASP A 439 -12.72 -7.87 1.77
N TYR A 440 -12.91 -7.63 0.47
CA TYR A 440 -13.44 -8.65 -0.43
C TYR A 440 -12.35 -9.65 -0.83
N ARG A 441 -12.46 -10.87 -0.29
CA ARG A 441 -11.75 -12.05 -0.79
C ARG A 441 -12.69 -12.82 -1.71
N ASP A 442 -12.23 -13.02 -2.94
CA ASP A 442 -12.99 -13.76 -3.93
C ASP A 442 -13.18 -15.23 -3.48
N PRO A 443 -14.41 -15.77 -3.52
CA PRO A 443 -14.64 -17.18 -3.24
C PRO A 443 -14.00 -18.14 -4.26
N LEU A 444 -13.57 -17.66 -5.44
CA LEU A 444 -12.99 -18.48 -6.50
C LEU A 444 -11.45 -18.43 -6.53
N GLN A 445 -10.82 -17.30 -6.19
CA GLN A 445 -9.36 -17.13 -6.20
C GLN A 445 -8.81 -16.34 -5.00
N ALA A 446 -7.60 -16.69 -4.55
CA ALA A 446 -6.91 -15.93 -3.51
C ALA A 446 -6.46 -14.54 -4.03
N GLY A 447 -6.86 -13.45 -3.37
CA GLY A 447 -6.43 -12.09 -3.71
C GLY A 447 -7.42 -11.00 -3.32
N HIS A 448 -7.08 -9.75 -3.65
CA HIS A 448 -7.97 -8.59 -3.53
C HIS A 448 -8.68 -8.36 -4.88
N TRP A 449 -10.00 -8.26 -4.85
CA TRP A 449 -10.82 -8.11 -6.05
C TRP A 449 -11.82 -6.98 -5.88
N GLY A 450 -12.06 -6.22 -6.95
CA GLY A 450 -13.21 -5.33 -7.03
C GLY A 450 -14.38 -6.07 -7.67
N VAL A 451 -15.59 -5.86 -7.13
CA VAL A 451 -16.80 -6.57 -7.55
C VAL A 451 -17.97 -5.62 -7.71
N ALA A 452 -18.73 -5.82 -8.78
CA ALA A 452 -20.03 -5.20 -9.01
C ALA A 452 -21.06 -6.26 -9.42
N SER A 453 -22.34 -5.97 -9.19
CA SER A 453 -23.43 -6.85 -9.57
C SER A 453 -24.59 -6.07 -10.17
N ALA A 454 -25.23 -6.64 -11.17
CA ALA A 454 -26.43 -6.10 -11.80
C ALA A 454 -27.52 -7.19 -11.89
N ARG A 455 -28.75 -6.83 -11.51
CA ARG A 455 -29.89 -7.74 -11.61
C ARG A 455 -30.44 -7.72 -13.04
N ILE A 456 -30.75 -8.89 -13.60
CA ILE A 456 -31.32 -9.01 -14.93
C ILE A 456 -32.81 -8.67 -14.84
N ARG A 457 -33.15 -7.38 -15.05
CA ARG A 457 -34.53 -6.85 -15.04
C ARG A 457 -35.35 -7.38 -13.85
N GLU A 458 -36.50 -8.00 -14.12
CA GLU A 458 -37.43 -8.51 -13.09
C GLU A 458 -37.10 -9.94 -12.63
N THR A 459 -36.10 -10.59 -13.24
CA THR A 459 -35.71 -11.96 -12.88
C THR A 459 -35.00 -12.02 -11.53
N GLU A 460 -34.96 -13.19 -10.88
CA GLU A 460 -34.13 -13.41 -9.68
C GLU A 460 -32.65 -13.70 -10.00
N ILE A 461 -32.24 -13.53 -11.27
CA ILE A 461 -30.88 -13.79 -11.73
C ILE A 461 -30.08 -12.49 -11.71
N SER A 462 -28.86 -12.57 -11.18
CA SER A 462 -27.91 -11.44 -11.13
C SER A 462 -26.61 -11.79 -11.82
N VAL A 463 -26.05 -10.82 -12.54
CA VAL A 463 -24.69 -10.87 -13.08
C VAL A 463 -23.74 -10.35 -12.02
N LEU A 464 -22.63 -11.05 -11.81
CA LEU A 464 -21.50 -10.63 -11.00
C LEU A 464 -20.29 -10.40 -11.91
N VAL A 465 -19.66 -9.23 -11.82
CA VAL A 465 -18.42 -8.90 -12.53
C VAL A 465 -17.34 -8.57 -11.52
N GLN A 466 -16.16 -9.15 -11.72
CA GLN A 466 -15.01 -9.02 -10.84
C GLN A 466 -13.76 -8.58 -11.64
N ARG A 467 -12.88 -7.80 -11.01
CA ARG A 467 -11.57 -7.41 -11.57
C ARG A 467 -10.49 -7.49 -10.51
N SER A 468 -9.30 -7.97 -10.87
CA SER A 468 -8.18 -8.09 -9.93
C SER A 468 -7.64 -6.70 -9.56
N TYR A 469 -7.58 -6.41 -8.27
CA TYR A 469 -7.01 -5.15 -7.77
C TYR A 469 -5.52 -5.05 -8.07
N ASP A 470 -4.78 -6.14 -7.88
CA ASP A 470 -3.33 -6.15 -8.09
C ASP A 470 -2.98 -5.90 -9.56
N LEU A 471 -3.72 -6.50 -10.51
CA LEU A 471 -3.53 -6.23 -11.94
C LEU A 471 -3.88 -4.77 -12.30
N ALA A 472 -4.93 -4.21 -11.71
CA ALA A 472 -5.32 -2.82 -11.95
C ALA A 472 -4.29 -1.80 -11.38
N VAL A 473 -3.65 -2.12 -10.26
CA VAL A 473 -2.75 -1.21 -9.54
C VAL A 473 -1.28 -1.38 -9.92
N GLU A 474 -0.88 -2.55 -10.45
CA GLU A 474 0.51 -2.85 -10.79
C GLU A 474 1.17 -1.83 -11.75
N PRO A 475 0.53 -1.39 -12.86
CA PRO A 475 1.11 -0.37 -13.75
C PRO A 475 1.41 0.94 -13.00
N TYR A 476 0.51 1.33 -12.11
CA TYR A 476 0.64 2.52 -11.29
C TYR A 476 1.76 2.38 -10.26
N ARG A 477 1.84 1.23 -9.58
CA ARG A 477 2.89 0.94 -8.60
C ARG A 477 4.27 1.04 -9.24
N ARG A 478 4.43 0.49 -10.44
CA ARG A 478 5.67 0.61 -11.23
C ARG A 478 5.98 2.07 -11.54
N LEU A 479 5.01 2.84 -12.04
CA LEU A 479 5.20 4.26 -12.36
C LEU A 479 5.64 5.08 -11.14
N VAL A 480 4.91 4.97 -10.01
CA VAL A 480 5.23 5.69 -8.77
C VAL A 480 6.59 5.27 -8.23
N SER A 481 6.89 3.97 -8.20
CA SER A 481 8.21 3.49 -7.77
C SER A 481 9.33 4.04 -8.66
N GLY A 482 9.11 4.12 -9.98
CA GLY A 482 10.06 4.68 -10.93
C GLY A 482 10.33 6.16 -10.66
N ILE A 483 9.27 6.95 -10.45
CA ILE A 483 9.37 8.37 -10.10
C ILE A 483 10.14 8.55 -8.79
N LEU A 484 9.82 7.76 -7.76
CA LEU A 484 10.51 7.83 -6.47
C LEU A 484 12.00 7.48 -6.59
N TRP A 485 12.35 6.45 -7.37
CA TRP A 485 13.75 6.09 -7.64
C TRP A 485 14.48 7.19 -8.42
N SER A 486 13.85 7.78 -9.44
CA SER A 486 14.42 8.93 -10.17
C SER A 486 14.64 10.13 -9.26
N MET A 487 13.69 10.44 -8.37
CA MET A 487 13.81 11.53 -7.39
C MET A 487 14.94 11.28 -6.40
N LEU A 488 15.07 10.06 -5.89
CA LEU A 488 16.15 9.67 -5.00
C LEU A 488 17.50 9.84 -5.70
N LEU A 489 17.60 9.39 -6.95
CA LEU A 489 18.81 9.56 -7.75
C LEU A 489 19.13 11.06 -7.93
N ILE A 490 18.17 11.88 -8.34
CA ILE A 490 18.36 13.34 -8.50
C ILE A 490 18.81 13.99 -7.19
N ALA A 491 18.25 13.58 -6.05
CA ALA A 491 18.64 14.10 -4.74
C ALA A 491 20.09 13.72 -4.40
N ILE A 492 20.50 12.47 -4.65
CA ILE A 492 21.87 11.99 -4.42
C ILE A 492 22.85 12.72 -5.34
N THR A 493 22.56 12.80 -6.65
CA THR A 493 23.44 13.47 -7.63
C THR A 493 23.52 14.97 -7.35
N GLY A 494 22.40 15.60 -6.97
CA GLY A 494 22.36 16.99 -6.55
C GLY A 494 23.18 17.25 -5.29
N LEU A 495 23.11 16.38 -4.29
CA LEU A 495 23.91 16.48 -3.07
C LEU A 495 25.41 16.29 -3.33
N ALA A 496 25.76 15.35 -4.22
CA ALA A 496 27.14 15.11 -4.64
C ALA A 496 27.71 16.32 -5.41
N CYS A 497 26.94 16.87 -6.36
CA CYS A 497 27.30 18.06 -7.12
C CYS A 497 27.45 19.28 -6.21
N TRP A 498 26.53 19.45 -5.26
CA TRP A 498 26.59 20.51 -4.24
C TRP A 498 27.84 20.41 -3.36
N ARG A 499 28.18 19.21 -2.87
CA ARG A 499 29.43 18.97 -2.14
C ARG A 499 30.67 19.26 -2.99
N GLY A 500 30.64 18.89 -4.28
CA GLY A 500 31.71 19.21 -5.23
C GLY A 500 31.90 20.72 -5.42
N LEU A 501 30.79 21.47 -5.56
CA LEU A 501 30.79 22.93 -5.66
C LEU A 501 31.32 23.61 -4.39
N GLN A 502 30.95 23.13 -3.21
CA GLN A 502 31.52 23.64 -1.95
C GLN A 502 33.03 23.38 -1.85
N TRP A 503 33.48 22.20 -2.28
CA TRP A 503 34.90 21.85 -2.28
C TRP A 503 35.71 22.70 -3.28
N LEU A 504 35.18 22.92 -4.49
CA LEU A 504 35.79 23.79 -5.50
C LEU A 504 35.86 25.25 -5.03
N GLY A 505 34.77 25.78 -4.47
CA GLY A 505 34.75 27.14 -3.91
C GLY A 505 35.74 27.31 -2.76
N HIS A 506 35.93 26.28 -1.92
CA HIS A 506 36.94 26.28 -0.86
C HIS A 506 38.37 26.24 -1.44
N ARG A 507 38.60 25.52 -2.55
CA ARG A 507 39.91 25.43 -3.22
C ARG A 507 40.29 26.71 -3.97
N GLU A 508 39.37 27.34 -4.68
CA GLU A 508 39.63 28.62 -5.36
C GLU A 508 39.92 29.73 -4.33
N PHE A 509 39.25 29.71 -3.18
CA PHE A 509 39.52 30.62 -2.08
C PHE A 509 40.90 30.39 -1.45
N GLN A 510 41.32 29.13 -1.27
CA GLN A 510 42.67 28.78 -0.79
C GLN A 510 43.77 29.25 -1.77
N ARG A 511 43.58 29.04 -3.08
CA ARG A 511 44.54 29.52 -4.11
C ARG A 511 44.70 31.04 -4.11
N ARG A 512 43.62 31.80 -3.94
CA ARG A 512 43.71 33.28 -3.88
C ARG A 512 44.36 33.84 -2.61
N PHE A 513 44.47 33.06 -1.53
CA PHE A 513 44.99 33.53 -0.24
C PHE A 513 46.36 32.96 0.16
N VAL A 514 46.79 31.83 -0.43
CA VAL A 514 48.12 31.26 -0.19
C VAL A 514 49.20 31.95 -1.03
N ASP A 515 48.83 32.63 -2.12
CA ASP A 515 49.75 33.37 -3.01
C ASP A 515 49.86 34.88 -2.68
N LEU A 516 49.55 35.31 -1.45
CA LEU A 516 49.95 36.65 -1.01
C LEU A 516 51.44 36.61 -0.63
N PRO A 517 52.34 37.24 -1.41
CA PRO A 517 53.74 37.29 -1.04
C PRO A 517 53.84 38.08 0.26
N LEU A 518 54.44 37.46 1.27
CA LEU A 518 54.98 38.15 2.45
C LEU A 518 55.90 39.25 1.91
N ARG A 519 55.43 40.49 1.94
CA ARG A 519 56.28 41.67 1.73
C ARG A 519 56.90 42.02 3.09
N ASP A 520 58.21 42.18 3.02
CA ASP A 520 59.20 42.36 4.10
C ASP A 520 58.83 43.33 5.21
#